data_AF-A0A2A3G3P2-F1
#
_entry.id   AF-A0A2A3G3P2-F1
#
_cell.length_a   1.000
_cell.length_b   1.000
_cell.length_c   1.000
_cell.angle_alpha   90.00
_cell.angle_beta   90.00
_cell.angle_gamma   90.00
#
_symmetry.space_group_name_H-M   'P 1'
#
loop_
_entity.id
_entity.type
_entity.pdbx_description
1 polymer ?
#
loop_
_entity_poly.entity_id
_entity_poly.type
_entity_poly.pdbx_seq_one_letter_code
_entity_poly.pdbx_strand_id
1 'polypeptide(L)' 'MSVERPGPEPEDAPALDDGGGVQPGDTPPDAGQTSGLSHPQPMPSRTVPILAFIVVGLLVLAVAAFFVARVFALFD' A
#
# COMPACT_ATOMS: atom_id res chain seq x y z
N MET A 1 8.75 -38.86 -25.95
CA MET A 1 9.70 -38.49 -24.89
C MET A 1 8.89 -38.10 -23.66
N SER A 2 8.76 -39.01 -22.70
CA SER A 2 8.16 -38.73 -21.39
C SER A 2 9.20 -38.03 -20.52
N VAL A 3 8.83 -36.89 -19.94
CA VAL A 3 9.68 -36.14 -19.01
C VAL A 3 9.57 -36.84 -17.66
N GLU A 4 10.50 -37.75 -17.37
CA GLU A 4 10.65 -38.31 -16.03
C GLU A 4 11.05 -37.16 -15.09
N ARG A 5 10.09 -36.68 -14.30
CA ARG A 5 10.32 -35.60 -13.34
C ARG A 5 10.61 -36.27 -12.00
N PRO A 6 11.77 -36.02 -11.34
CA PRO A 6 12.06 -36.65 -10.06
C PRO A 6 11.05 -36.17 -9.00
N GLY A 7 10.11 -37.04 -8.64
CA GLY A 7 9.05 -36.79 -7.67
C GLY A 7 8.15 -38.02 -7.58
N PRO A 8 7.42 -38.21 -6.47
CA PRO A 8 6.42 -39.27 -6.38
C PRO A 8 5.37 -39.08 -7.50
N GLU A 9 4.77 -40.18 -7.97
CA GLU A 9 3.66 -40.10 -8.90
C GLU A 9 2.54 -39.24 -8.25
N PRO A 10 1.79 -38.43 -9.02
CA PRO A 10 0.77 -37.56 -8.43
C PRO A 10 -0.24 -38.30 -7.53
N GLU A 11 -0.56 -39.55 -7.89
CA GLU A 11 -1.34 -40.50 -7.08
C GLU A 11 -0.67 -40.92 -5.75
N ASP A 12 0.64 -40.79 -5.62
CA ASP A 12 1.41 -41.15 -4.42
C ASP A 12 1.70 -39.93 -3.51
N ALA A 13 1.18 -38.75 -3.85
CA ALA A 13 1.37 -37.55 -3.05
C ALA A 13 0.65 -37.67 -1.68
N PRO A 14 1.37 -37.60 -0.55
CA PRO A 14 0.74 -37.72 0.76
C PRO A 14 -0.28 -36.59 0.98
N ALA A 15 -1.46 -36.96 1.49
CA ALA A 15 -2.59 -36.07 1.80
C ALA A 15 -3.38 -35.50 0.60
N LEU A 16 -3.12 -35.93 -0.64
CA LEU A 16 -3.99 -35.64 -1.78
C LEU A 16 -5.00 -36.78 -1.99
N ASP A 17 -6.28 -36.45 -2.03
CA ASP A 17 -7.34 -37.32 -2.53
C ASP A 17 -7.19 -37.51 -4.05
N ASP A 18 -7.78 -38.57 -4.62
CA ASP A 18 -7.68 -38.90 -6.05
C ASP A 18 -8.15 -37.74 -6.98
N GLY A 19 -8.95 -36.82 -6.43
CA GLY A 19 -9.40 -35.58 -7.10
C GLY A 19 -8.46 -34.36 -6.95
N GLY A 20 -7.27 -34.51 -6.36
CA GLY A 20 -6.34 -33.42 -6.05
C GLY A 20 -6.76 -32.52 -4.89
N GLY A 21 -7.76 -32.95 -4.11
CA GLY A 21 -8.24 -32.26 -2.91
C GLY A 21 -7.44 -32.65 -1.67
N VAL A 22 -7.43 -31.78 -0.66
CA VAL A 22 -6.87 -32.06 0.67
C VAL A 22 -7.99 -32.03 1.69
N GLN A 23 -7.90 -32.82 2.77
CA GLN A 23 -8.93 -32.80 3.80
C GLN A 23 -8.88 -31.45 4.55
N PRO A 24 -10.03 -30.87 4.93
CA PRO A 24 -10.04 -29.64 5.73
C PRO A 24 -9.24 -29.84 7.03
N GLY A 25 -8.06 -29.22 7.13
CA GLY A 25 -7.10 -29.42 8.21
C GLY A 25 -5.70 -29.88 7.75
N ASP A 26 -5.57 -30.46 6.56
CA ASP A 26 -4.29 -30.87 5.96
C ASP A 26 -3.52 -29.69 5.33
N THR A 27 -4.24 -28.64 4.92
CA THR A 27 -3.64 -27.31 4.71
C THR A 27 -3.55 -26.61 6.07
N PRO A 28 -2.35 -26.19 6.52
CA PRO A 28 -2.21 -25.46 7.78
C PRO A 28 -3.16 -24.25 7.82
N PRO A 29 -3.94 -24.06 8.92
CA PRO A 29 -4.87 -22.93 9.05
C PRO A 29 -4.19 -21.54 9.07
N ASP A 30 -2.85 -21.49 9.04
CA ASP A 30 -2.04 -20.27 9.17
C ASP A 30 -1.29 -19.83 7.90
N ALA A 31 -1.44 -20.53 6.76
CA ALA A 31 -0.76 -20.14 5.51
C ALA A 31 -1.39 -18.90 4.82
N GLY A 32 -1.99 -18.00 5.59
CA GLY A 32 -2.72 -16.83 5.08
C GLY A 32 -2.47 -15.54 5.85
N GLN A 33 -1.49 -15.47 6.76
CA GLN A 33 -1.26 -14.23 7.50
C GLN A 33 0.22 -13.84 7.58
N THR A 34 0.58 -12.81 6.81
CA THR A 34 1.73 -11.93 7.08
C THR A 34 1.43 -10.90 8.19
N SER A 35 0.21 -10.95 8.75
CA SER A 35 -0.20 -10.22 9.94
C SER A 35 0.70 -10.66 11.10
N GLY A 36 1.70 -9.84 11.42
CA GLY A 36 2.72 -10.13 12.44
C GLY A 36 4.17 -10.00 11.98
N LEU A 37 4.44 -9.96 10.66
CA LEU A 37 5.79 -9.74 10.12
C LEU A 37 6.15 -8.26 9.91
N SER A 38 5.19 -7.36 10.10
CA SER A 38 5.43 -5.92 10.00
C SER A 38 5.95 -5.38 11.33
N HIS A 39 7.13 -4.75 11.31
CA HIS A 39 7.63 -3.97 12.44
C HIS A 39 6.73 -2.73 12.66
N PRO A 40 6.61 -2.20 13.90
CA PRO A 40 5.95 -0.93 14.15
C PRO A 40 6.48 0.15 13.20
N GLN A 41 5.63 0.65 12.31
CA GLN A 41 5.98 1.70 11.37
C GLN A 41 6.01 3.03 12.14
N PRO A 42 7.10 3.82 12.05
CA PRO A 42 7.11 5.15 12.63
C PRO A 42 6.01 5.99 11.99
N MET A 43 5.21 6.67 12.81
CA MET A 43 4.19 7.57 12.31
C MET A 43 4.87 8.73 11.56
N PRO A 44 4.45 9.04 10.32
CA PRO A 44 5.03 10.15 9.58
C PRO A 44 4.86 11.46 10.34
N SER A 45 5.92 12.29 10.39
CA SER A 45 5.83 13.60 11.02
C SER A 45 4.82 14.50 10.27
N ARG A 46 4.08 15.33 11.02
CA ARG A 46 3.16 16.31 10.43
C ARG A 46 3.84 17.63 10.06
N THR A 47 5.12 17.80 10.36
CA THR A 47 5.85 19.07 10.18
C THR A 47 5.90 19.51 8.72
N VAL A 48 6.26 18.59 7.82
CA VAL A 48 6.37 18.87 6.37
C VAL A 48 5.01 19.29 5.77
N PRO A 49 3.90 18.55 5.96
CA PRO A 49 2.62 19.00 5.41
C PRO A 49 2.13 20.31 6.02
N ILE A 50 2.33 20.54 7.32
CA ILE A 50 1.98 21.82 7.96
C ILE A 50 2.76 22.98 7.33
N LEU A 51 4.06 22.82 7.15
CA LEU A 51 4.90 23.84 6.52
C LEU A 51 4.46 24.13 5.08
N ALA A 52 4.13 23.09 4.32
CA ALA A 52 3.60 23.24 2.96
C ALA A 52 2.31 24.08 2.94
N PHE A 53 1.36 23.81 3.85
CA PHE A 53 0.13 24.60 3.96
C PHE A 53 0.39 26.06 4.32
N ILE A 54 1.35 26.34 5.22
CA ILE A 54 1.72 27.71 5.58
C ILE A 54 2.28 28.44 4.35
N VAL A 55 3.21 27.84 3.62
CA VAL A 55 3.82 28.44 2.42
C VAL A 55 2.78 28.72 1.34
N VAL A 56 1.92 27.75 1.06
CA VAL A 56 0.82 27.92 0.08
C VAL A 56 -0.15 29.01 0.54
N GLY A 57 -0.52 29.04 1.82
CA GLY A 57 -1.40 30.07 2.39
C GLY A 57 -0.83 31.47 2.21
N LEU A 58 0.47 31.67 2.51
CA LEU A 58 1.15 32.94 2.31
C LEU A 58 1.20 33.35 0.83
N LEU A 59 1.47 32.41 -0.07
CA LEU A 59 1.49 32.67 -1.51
C LEU A 59 0.11 33.15 -2.00
N VAL A 60 -0.96 32.46 -1.60
CA VAL A 60 -2.34 32.83 -1.96
C VAL A 60 -2.69 34.23 -1.44
N LEU A 61 -2.34 34.51 -0.18
CA LEU A 61 -2.52 35.84 0.42
C LEU A 61 -1.76 36.93 -0.34
N ALA A 62 -0.50 36.67 -0.71
CA ALA A 62 0.30 37.62 -1.47
C ALA A 62 -0.28 37.91 -2.86
N VAL A 63 -0.72 36.86 -3.57
CA VAL A 63 -1.37 36.99 -4.88
C VAL A 63 -2.69 37.75 -4.77
N ALA A 64 -3.53 37.42 -3.78
CA ALA A 64 -4.78 38.13 -3.54
C ALA A 64 -4.52 39.62 -3.22
N ALA A 65 -3.58 39.92 -2.33
CA ALA A 65 -3.19 41.28 -1.98
C ALA A 65 -2.67 42.05 -3.21
N PHE A 66 -1.89 41.41 -4.07
CA PHE A 66 -1.42 42.01 -5.32
C PHE A 66 -2.60 42.43 -6.23
N PHE A 67 -3.58 41.55 -6.43
CA PHE A 67 -4.76 41.89 -7.24
C PHE A 67 -5.58 43.02 -6.62
N VAL A 68 -5.81 42.96 -5.31
CA VAL A 68 -6.50 44.03 -4.57
C VAL A 68 -5.78 45.37 -4.77
N ALA A 69 -4.47 45.40 -4.58
CA ALA A 69 -3.66 46.60 -4.80
C ALA A 69 -3.74 47.09 -6.25
N ARG A 70 -3.71 46.19 -7.24
CA ARG A 70 -3.86 46.53 -8.66
C ARG A 70 -5.21 47.13 -9.00
N VAL A 71 -6.28 46.66 -8.37
CA VAL A 71 -7.63 47.20 -8.55
C VAL A 71 -7.68 48.62 -7.98
N PHE A 72 -7.19 48.83 -6.76
CA PHE A 72 -7.13 50.18 -6.18
C PHE A 72 -6.30 51.14 -7.05
N ALA A 73 -5.12 50.71 -7.50
CA ALA A 73 -4.26 51.52 -8.37
C ALA A 73 -4.82 51.79 -9.77
N LEU A 74 -5.90 51.11 -10.19
CA LEU A 74 -6.59 51.38 -11.45
C LEU A 74 -7.66 52.47 -11.30
N PHE A 75 -8.18 52.67 -10.09
CA PHE A 75 -9.26 53.61 -9.78
C PHE A 75 -8.78 54.94 -9.18
N ASP A 76 -7.48 55.05 -8.91
CA ASP A 76 -6.78 56.26 -8.47
C ASP A 76 -6.08 56.91 -9.68
#